data_AF-A0A2D6PX37-F1
#
_entry.id   AF-A0A2D6PX37-F1
#
_cell.length_a   1.000
_cell.length_b   1.000
_cell.length_c   1.000
_cell.angle_alpha   90.00
_cell.angle_beta   90.00
_cell.angle_gamma   90.00
#
_symmetry.space_group_name_H-M   'P 1'
#
loop_
_entity.id
_entity.type
_entity.pdbx_description
1 polymer ?
#
loop_
_entity_poly.entity_id
_entity_poly.type
_entity_poly.pdbx_seq_one_letter_code
_entity_poly.pdbx_strand_id
1 'polypeptide(L)'
;MTDTNDEPLIEGVDLPTDALRLPEGGSMRTRVLLGSQPVLRRRRILRRALAVVTAGLLVSGGWFGHDVIATIPAGGKDAPSDSAPPGPDEVRASYPTDPVLIEARAEDPTSIDRARLYREAGDRYLSDLGDVRGALRCYTRHFELGGAVTPNLNVDTWLLASLRRTAQ
;
A
#
# COMPACT_ATOMS: atom_id res chain seq x y z
N MET A 1 3.00 -16.28 57.97
CA MET A 1 4.46 -16.02 57.96
C MET A 1 4.85 -15.96 56.49
N THR A 2 4.60 -14.80 55.89
CA THR A 2 5.62 -13.80 55.49
C THR A 2 6.34 -14.24 54.22
N ASP A 3 5.88 -13.75 53.07
CA ASP A 3 6.69 -12.71 52.42
C ASP A 3 5.87 -11.92 51.40
N THR A 4 5.87 -10.61 51.64
CA THR A 4 5.26 -9.54 50.87
C THR A 4 6.35 -9.03 49.95
N ASN A 5 6.49 -9.60 48.75
CA ASN A 5 7.54 -9.23 47.81
C ASN A 5 7.10 -8.07 46.91
N ASP A 6 7.62 -6.89 47.26
CA ASP A 6 8.22 -5.90 46.37
C ASP A 6 7.46 -5.52 45.09
N GLU A 7 6.48 -4.63 45.28
CA GLU A 7 6.11 -3.62 44.28
C GLU A 7 7.32 -2.69 44.04
N PRO A 8 7.90 -2.61 42.83
CA PRO A 8 8.78 -1.50 42.51
C PRO A 8 7.92 -0.24 42.38
N LEU A 9 7.93 0.59 43.41
CA LEU A 9 7.52 1.99 43.36
C LEU A 9 8.24 2.66 42.18
N ILE A 10 7.51 2.92 41.10
CA ILE A 10 7.89 3.95 40.11
C ILE A 10 7.47 5.30 40.72
N GLU A 11 8.15 5.66 41.81
CA GLU A 11 7.99 6.93 42.51
C GLU A 11 9.10 7.87 42.02
N GLY A 12 8.69 8.97 41.37
CA GLY A 12 9.57 10.13 41.22
C GLY A 12 10.42 10.21 39.94
N VAL A 13 9.89 9.82 38.77
CA VAL A 13 10.39 10.45 37.53
C VAL A 13 9.69 11.79 37.38
N ASP A 14 10.20 12.80 38.08
CA ASP A 14 9.90 14.21 37.82
C ASP A 14 10.40 14.55 36.42
N LEU A 15 9.61 14.21 35.40
CA LEU A 15 9.79 14.72 34.06
C LEU A 15 9.59 16.23 34.13
N PRO A 16 10.62 17.04 33.87
CA PRO A 16 10.49 18.48 33.93
C PRO A 16 9.35 18.90 33.02
N THR A 17 8.34 19.57 33.59
CA THR A 17 7.15 20.06 32.88
C THR A 17 7.51 20.97 31.68
N ASP A 18 8.73 21.50 31.66
CA ASP A 18 9.30 22.25 30.55
C ASP A 18 9.70 21.39 29.32
N ALA A 19 9.86 20.07 29.46
CA ALA A 19 10.11 19.17 28.32
C ALA A 19 8.87 18.93 27.44
N LEU A 20 7.67 19.24 27.96
CA LEU A 20 6.41 19.21 27.20
C LEU A 20 6.02 20.58 26.64
N ARG A 21 6.82 21.63 26.86
CA ARG A 21 6.72 22.84 26.04
C ARG A 21 7.27 22.52 24.66
N LEU A 22 6.39 22.00 23.81
CA LEU A 22 6.54 22.06 22.36
C LEU A 22 6.97 23.49 22.04
N PRO A 23 8.18 23.72 21.49
CA PRO A 23 8.56 25.06 21.06
C PRO A 23 7.44 25.56 20.16
N GLU A 24 6.99 26.81 20.35
CA GLU A 24 5.97 27.46 19.51
C GLU A 24 6.43 27.42 18.04
N GLY A 25 6.15 26.28 17.42
CA GLY A 25 6.95 25.69 16.35
C GLY A 25 6.40 26.05 14.99
N GLY A 26 5.90 27.28 14.86
CA GLY A 26 5.47 27.82 13.57
C GLY A 26 6.63 27.76 12.59
N SER A 27 7.84 28.17 13.00
CA SER A 27 9.00 28.29 12.11
C SER A 27 9.58 26.94 11.63
N MET A 28 9.58 25.89 12.46
CA MET A 28 10.08 24.57 12.07
C MET A 28 9.10 23.85 11.14
N ARG A 29 7.78 23.90 11.41
CA ARG A 29 6.78 23.34 10.50
C ARG A 29 6.83 24.02 9.13
N THR A 30 6.99 25.34 9.08
CA THR A 30 7.12 26.06 7.80
C THR A 30 8.39 25.68 7.06
N ARG A 31 9.52 25.44 7.74
CA ARG A 31 10.76 24.98 7.09
C ARG A 31 10.65 23.56 6.53
N VAL A 32 9.99 22.64 7.23
CA VAL A 32 9.74 21.27 6.72
C VAL A 32 8.76 21.27 5.55
N LEU A 33 7.73 22.12 5.61
CA LEU A 33 6.78 22.29 4.50
C LEU A 33 7.44 22.95 3.28
N LEU A 34 8.27 23.97 3.47
CA LEU A 34 9.00 24.63 2.38
C LEU A 34 10.05 23.71 1.74
N GLY A 35 10.67 22.82 2.52
CA GLY A 35 11.60 21.81 2.00
C GLY A 35 10.90 20.73 1.15
N SER A 36 9.66 20.38 1.47
CA SER A 36 8.92 19.28 0.81
C SER A 36 8.05 19.72 -0.38
N GLN A 37 7.69 21.00 -0.48
CA GLN A 37 6.89 21.55 -1.58
C GLN A 37 7.51 21.44 -2.99
N PRO A 38 8.82 21.67 -3.24
CA PRO A 38 9.35 21.64 -4.60
C PRO A 38 9.29 20.24 -5.22
N VAL A 39 9.45 19.19 -4.40
CA VAL A 39 9.39 17.79 -4.86
C VAL A 39 7.99 17.42 -5.32
N LEU A 40 6.96 17.83 -4.58
CA LEU A 40 5.56 17.55 -4.93
C LEU A 40 5.09 18.34 -6.16
N ARG A 41 5.52 19.61 -6.29
CA ARG A 41 5.21 20.43 -7.47
C ARG A 41 5.86 19.83 -8.73
N ARG A 42 7.12 19.40 -8.65
CA ARG A 42 7.83 18.77 -9.77
C ARG A 42 7.14 17.46 -10.20
N ARG A 43 6.71 16.62 -9.26
CA ARG A 43 5.94 15.40 -9.57
C ARG A 43 4.61 15.70 -10.27
N ARG A 44 3.87 16.73 -9.83
CA ARG A 44 2.61 17.12 -10.48
C ARG A 44 2.83 17.63 -11.90
N ILE A 45 3.85 18.44 -12.13
CA ILE A 45 4.18 18.96 -13.46
C ILE A 45 4.61 17.81 -14.38
N LEU A 46 5.46 16.89 -13.91
CA LEU A 46 5.88 15.72 -14.69
C LEU A 46 4.71 14.81 -15.07
N ARG A 47 3.78 14.54 -14.15
CA ARG A 47 2.57 13.74 -14.47
C ARG A 47 1.70 14.40 -15.54
N ARG A 48 1.55 15.73 -15.49
CA ARG A 48 0.80 16.47 -16.52
C ARG A 48 1.51 16.47 -17.87
N ALA A 49 2.83 16.65 -17.87
CA ALA A 49 3.63 16.59 -19.10
C ALA A 49 3.55 15.19 -19.74
N LEU A 50 3.66 14.12 -18.94
CA LEU A 50 3.51 12.74 -19.41
C LEU A 50 2.11 12.50 -20.02
N ALA A 51 1.05 12.98 -19.38
CA ALA A 51 -0.31 12.85 -19.90
C ALA A 51 -0.49 13.59 -21.25
N VAL A 52 0.10 14.77 -21.41
CA VAL A 52 0.06 15.52 -22.68
C VAL A 52 0.88 14.81 -23.76
N VAL A 53 2.06 14.30 -23.44
CA VAL A 53 2.91 13.57 -24.40
C VAL A 53 2.26 12.27 -24.87
N THR A 54 1.69 11.49 -23.94
CA THR A 54 0.98 10.24 -24.27
C THR A 54 -0.27 10.50 -25.10
N ALA A 55 -1.07 11.52 -24.75
CA ALA A 55 -2.21 11.93 -25.57
C ALA A 55 -1.76 12.40 -26.97
N GLY A 56 -0.67 13.15 -27.08
CA GLY A 56 -0.09 13.57 -28.35
C GLY A 56 0.36 12.40 -29.22
N LEU A 57 1.04 11.40 -28.63
CA LEU A 57 1.48 10.19 -29.33
C LEU A 57 0.32 9.31 -29.81
N LEU A 58 -0.78 9.22 -29.06
CA LEU A 58 -1.97 8.47 -29.50
C LEU A 58 -2.65 9.17 -30.68
N VAL A 59 -2.74 10.50 -30.65
CA VAL A 59 -3.34 11.28 -31.75
C VAL A 59 -2.46 11.24 -33.00
N SER A 60 -1.13 11.31 -32.87
CA SER A 60 -0.22 11.25 -34.02
C SER A 60 -0.02 9.84 -34.57
N GLY A 61 -0.03 8.81 -33.72
CA GLY A 61 0.07 7.40 -34.13
C GLY A 61 -1.19 6.86 -34.82
N GLY A 62 -2.37 7.41 -34.51
CA GLY A 62 -3.64 7.02 -35.13
C GLY A 62 -3.75 7.38 -36.61
N TRP A 63 -2.98 8.35 -37.10
CA TRP A 63 -3.00 8.73 -38.53
C TRP A 63 -2.05 7.91 -39.40
N PHE A 64 -0.99 7.32 -38.84
CA PHE A 64 -0.02 6.53 -39.62
C PHE A 64 -0.28 5.01 -39.59
N GLY A 65 -1.19 4.53 -38.75
CA GLY A 65 -1.43 3.08 -38.57
C GLY A 65 -2.47 2.45 -39.50
N HIS A 66 -3.19 3.22 -40.32
CA HIS A 66 -4.34 2.68 -41.05
C HIS A 66 -3.99 1.89 -42.33
N ASP A 67 -2.75 1.98 -42.82
CA ASP A 67 -2.33 1.32 -44.08
C ASP A 67 -1.46 0.08 -43.89
N VAL A 68 -1.10 -0.29 -42.65
CA VAL A 68 -0.20 -1.44 -42.36
C VAL A 68 -0.91 -2.56 -41.59
N ILE A 69 -2.13 -2.90 -42.01
CA ILE A 69 -2.76 -4.18 -41.68
C ILE A 69 -2.87 -4.99 -42.97
N ALA A 70 -1.71 -5.25 -43.59
CA ALA A 70 -1.58 -6.23 -44.65
C ALA A 70 -1.05 -7.53 -44.04
N THR A 71 -1.94 -8.52 -43.97
CA THR A 71 -1.65 -9.96 -44.04
C THR A 71 -0.61 -10.52 -43.07
N ILE A 72 -1.06 -10.95 -41.89
CA ILE A 72 -0.36 -11.98 -41.12
C ILE A 72 -0.83 -13.34 -41.66
N PRO A 73 0.03 -14.15 -42.32
CA PRO A 73 -0.34 -15.48 -42.76
C PRO A 73 -0.55 -16.40 -41.55
N ALA A 74 -1.72 -17.05 -41.51
CA ALA A 74 -2.09 -18.06 -40.52
C ALA A 74 -1.21 -19.31 -40.70
N GLY A 75 -0.01 -19.30 -40.10
CA GLY A 75 0.85 -20.46 -39.98
C GLY A 75 0.41 -21.31 -38.79
N GLY A 76 -0.29 -22.42 -39.09
CA GLY A 76 -0.74 -23.40 -38.12
C GLY A 76 0.40 -23.99 -37.29
N LYS A 77 0.16 -24.11 -35.99
CA LYS A 77 0.94 -24.93 -35.09
C LYS A 77 -0.05 -25.66 -34.19
N ASP A 78 -0.49 -26.82 -34.66
CA ASP A 78 -1.25 -27.79 -33.88
C ASP A 78 -0.36 -28.27 -32.72
N ALA A 79 -0.58 -27.69 -31.55
CA ALA A 79 -0.14 -28.28 -30.29
C ALA A 79 -1.29 -29.17 -29.78
N PRO A 80 -1.04 -30.42 -29.35
CA PRO A 80 -2.07 -31.24 -28.73
C PRO A 80 -2.49 -30.56 -27.43
N SER A 81 -3.70 -30.03 -27.45
CA SER A 81 -4.38 -29.49 -26.28
C SER A 81 -4.86 -30.68 -25.45
N ASP A 82 -4.07 -31.06 -24.44
CA ASP A 82 -4.59 -31.78 -23.28
C ASP A 82 -5.54 -30.84 -22.55
N SER A 83 -6.76 -30.79 -23.07
CA SER A 83 -7.91 -30.14 -22.47
C SER A 83 -8.31 -30.94 -21.23
N ALA A 84 -7.60 -30.72 -20.13
CA ALA A 84 -8.16 -31.02 -18.82
C ALA A 84 -9.50 -30.27 -18.73
N PRO A 85 -10.61 -30.96 -18.40
CA PRO A 85 -11.90 -30.29 -18.29
C PRO A 85 -11.76 -29.14 -17.29
N PRO A 86 -12.25 -27.93 -17.59
CA PRO A 86 -12.31 -26.87 -16.61
C PRO A 86 -13.09 -27.44 -15.43
N GLY A 87 -12.38 -27.71 -14.32
CA GLY A 87 -13.03 -28.01 -13.05
C GLY A 87 -14.02 -26.88 -12.80
N PRO A 88 -15.23 -27.18 -12.32
CA PRO A 88 -16.24 -26.17 -12.10
C PRO A 88 -15.57 -25.01 -11.35
N ASP A 89 -15.52 -23.84 -11.99
CA ASP A 89 -15.15 -22.61 -11.32
C ASP A 89 -16.11 -22.53 -10.14
N GLU A 90 -15.63 -22.89 -8.95
CA GLU A 90 -16.29 -22.53 -7.71
C GLU A 90 -16.26 -21.01 -7.71
N VAL A 91 -17.32 -20.43 -8.29
CA VAL A 91 -17.74 -19.07 -8.04
C VAL A 91 -17.96 -19.04 -6.54
N ARG A 92 -16.88 -18.79 -5.80
CA ARG A 92 -16.94 -18.43 -4.40
C ARG A 92 -17.78 -17.18 -4.40
N ALA A 93 -19.07 -17.37 -4.09
CA ALA A 93 -20.00 -16.29 -3.88
C ALA A 93 -19.38 -15.45 -2.76
N SER A 94 -18.68 -14.38 -3.18
CA SER A 94 -18.08 -13.41 -2.29
C SER A 94 -19.25 -12.60 -1.78
N TYR A 95 -19.94 -13.14 -0.78
CA TYR A 95 -20.94 -12.38 -0.06
C TYR A 95 -20.26 -11.12 0.46
N PRO A 96 -20.87 -9.93 0.29
CA PRO A 96 -20.34 -8.70 0.83
C PRO A 96 -20.23 -8.86 2.34
N THR A 97 -19.02 -9.20 2.79
CA THR A 97 -18.70 -9.35 4.19
C THR A 97 -18.35 -7.97 4.67
N ASP A 98 -19.15 -7.46 5.61
CA ASP A 98 -18.93 -6.16 6.21
C ASP A 98 -17.49 -6.09 6.75
N PRO A 99 -16.67 -5.11 6.31
CA PRO A 99 -15.29 -4.96 6.78
C PRO A 99 -15.20 -4.89 8.30
N VAL A 100 -16.22 -4.37 8.98
CA VAL A 100 -16.28 -4.29 10.46
C VAL A 100 -16.28 -5.68 11.09
N LEU A 101 -16.96 -6.65 10.49
CA LEU A 101 -16.98 -8.03 11.00
C LEU A 101 -15.63 -8.74 10.78
N ILE A 102 -14.92 -8.41 9.70
CA ILE A 102 -13.58 -8.92 9.44
C ILE A 102 -12.60 -8.34 10.47
N GLU A 103 -12.69 -7.04 10.75
CA GLU A 103 -11.89 -6.37 11.79
C GLU A 103 -12.15 -6.99 13.17
N ALA A 104 -13.42 -7.20 13.54
CA ALA A 104 -13.80 -7.84 14.80
C ALA A 104 -13.25 -9.29 14.91
N ARG A 105 -13.26 -10.06 13.82
CA ARG A 105 -12.63 -11.39 13.79
C ARG A 105 -11.10 -11.31 13.92
N ALA A 106 -10.47 -10.25 13.42
CA ALA A 106 -9.03 -10.03 13.54
C ALA A 106 -8.62 -9.59 14.96
N GLU A 107 -9.54 -9.03 15.75
CA GLU A 107 -9.31 -8.67 17.14
C GLU A 107 -9.20 -9.89 18.07
N ASP A 108 -9.82 -11.01 17.71
CA ASP A 108 -9.73 -12.26 18.47
C ASP A 108 -8.26 -12.75 18.57
N PRO A 109 -7.68 -12.81 19.78
CA PRO A 109 -6.30 -13.25 19.98
C PRO A 109 -6.08 -14.72 19.62
N THR A 110 -7.13 -15.54 19.56
CA THR A 110 -7.04 -16.96 19.20
C THR A 110 -6.90 -17.19 17.69
N SER A 111 -7.18 -16.16 16.88
CA SER A 111 -7.04 -16.24 15.43
C SER A 111 -5.56 -16.33 15.04
N ILE A 112 -5.19 -17.37 14.31
CA ILE A 112 -3.83 -17.57 13.79
C ILE A 112 -3.55 -16.61 12.62
N ASP A 113 -4.60 -16.17 11.92
CA ASP A 113 -4.52 -15.43 10.65
C ASP A 113 -4.80 -13.92 10.82
N ARG A 114 -4.60 -13.34 12.01
CA ARG A 114 -4.96 -11.94 12.31
C ARG A 114 -4.36 -10.95 11.32
N ALA A 115 -3.08 -11.10 10.99
CA ALA A 115 -2.42 -10.23 10.01
C ALA A 115 -3.12 -10.30 8.65
N ARG A 116 -3.50 -11.49 8.17
CA ARG A 116 -4.24 -11.63 6.90
C ARG A 116 -5.61 -10.96 6.98
N LEU A 117 -6.33 -11.16 8.09
CA LEU A 117 -7.66 -10.57 8.30
C LEU A 117 -7.63 -9.04 8.34
N TYR A 118 -6.63 -8.43 8.99
CA TYR A 118 -6.46 -6.98 8.96
C TYR A 118 -6.16 -6.44 7.57
N ARG A 119 -5.35 -7.16 6.78
CA ARG A 119 -5.11 -6.78 5.38
C ARG A 119 -6.40 -6.85 4.56
N GLU A 120 -7.16 -7.93 4.71
CA GLU A 120 -8.44 -8.13 4.01
C GLU A 120 -9.47 -7.07 4.41
N ALA A 121 -9.60 -6.75 5.70
CA ALA A 121 -10.46 -5.68 6.18
C ALA A 121 -10.03 -4.32 5.58
N GLY A 122 -8.73 -4.05 5.52
CA GLY A 122 -8.19 -2.83 4.93
C GLY A 122 -8.51 -2.69 3.44
N ASP A 123 -8.33 -3.77 2.68
CA ASP A 123 -8.68 -3.82 1.26
C ASP A 123 -10.18 -3.51 1.05
N ARG A 124 -11.04 -4.07 1.91
CA ARG A 124 -12.50 -3.85 1.88
C ARG A 124 -12.92 -2.43 2.27
N TYR A 125 -12.32 -1.85 3.31
CA TYR A 125 -12.56 -0.46 3.66
C TYR A 125 -12.24 0.48 2.48
N LEU A 126 -11.19 0.17 1.72
CA LEU A 126 -10.78 0.97 0.57
C LEU A 126 -11.66 0.74 -0.66
N SER A 127 -11.96 -0.51 -1.00
CA SER A 127 -12.72 -0.86 -2.22
C SER A 127 -14.21 -0.60 -2.09
N ASP A 128 -14.80 -0.97 -0.95
CA ASP A 128 -16.25 -1.05 -0.80
C ASP A 128 -16.81 0.24 -0.20
N LEU A 129 -16.10 0.82 0.78
CA LEU A 129 -16.55 2.02 1.51
C LEU A 129 -15.80 3.30 1.10
N GLY A 130 -14.65 3.18 0.44
CA GLY A 130 -13.76 4.33 0.17
C GLY A 130 -13.20 4.98 1.44
N ASP A 131 -13.27 4.31 2.59
CA ASP A 131 -12.78 4.84 3.86
C ASP A 131 -11.27 4.60 3.99
N VAL A 132 -10.52 5.59 3.51
CA VAL A 132 -9.06 5.60 3.57
C VAL A 132 -8.54 5.54 5.01
N ARG A 133 -9.25 6.13 5.99
CA ARG A 133 -8.79 6.13 7.39
C ARG A 133 -8.96 4.75 8.02
N GLY A 134 -10.10 4.09 7.79
CA GLY A 134 -10.35 2.72 8.20
C GLY A 134 -9.31 1.76 7.61
N ALA A 135 -9.04 1.90 6.30
CA ALA A 135 -8.04 1.09 5.61
C ALA A 135 -6.63 1.26 6.22
N LEU A 136 -6.18 2.51 6.45
CA LEU A 136 -4.88 2.78 7.05
C LEU A 136 -4.74 2.19 8.46
N ARG A 137 -5.78 2.33 9.30
CA ARG A 137 -5.80 1.72 10.65
C ARG A 137 -5.59 0.21 10.57
N CYS A 138 -6.30 -0.47 9.67
CA CYS A 138 -6.18 -1.91 9.47
C CYS A 138 -4.77 -2.31 8.97
N TYR A 139 -4.20 -1.59 8.00
CA TYR A 139 -2.85 -1.88 7.53
C TYR A 139 -1.78 -1.64 8.60
N THR A 140 -1.93 -0.60 9.44
CA THR A 140 -1.01 -0.39 10.57
C THR A 140 -1.01 -1.61 11.50
N ARG A 141 -2.19 -2.09 11.90
CA ARG A 141 -2.31 -3.31 12.73
C ARG A 141 -1.75 -4.55 12.02
N HIS A 142 -1.93 -4.68 10.70
CA HIS A 142 -1.32 -5.75 9.90
C HIS A 142 0.22 -5.75 10.03
N PHE A 143 0.86 -4.59 9.94
CA PHE A 143 2.32 -4.48 10.07
C PHE A 143 2.81 -4.71 11.50
N GLU A 144 2.04 -4.26 12.51
CA GLU A 144 2.36 -4.52 13.92
C GLU A 144 2.33 -6.02 14.24
N LEU A 145 1.33 -6.75 13.72
CA LEU A 145 1.16 -8.19 13.93
C LEU A 145 2.07 -9.05 13.05
N GLY A 146 2.47 -8.55 11.89
CA GLY A 146 3.54 -9.13 11.07
C GLY A 146 4.91 -9.13 11.76
N GLY A 147 4.97 -8.62 13.00
CA GLY A 147 5.98 -8.92 13.99
C GLY A 147 7.36 -8.68 13.47
N ALA A 148 7.77 -7.42 13.38
CA ALA A 148 9.10 -7.01 12.97
C ALA A 148 9.74 -8.05 12.03
N VAL A 149 9.14 -8.24 10.84
CA VAL A 149 10.00 -8.26 9.67
C VAL A 149 10.69 -6.93 9.82
N THR A 150 11.82 -6.95 10.55
CA THR A 150 12.73 -5.83 10.66
C THR A 150 12.78 -5.42 9.24
N PRO A 151 12.31 -4.21 8.96
CA PRO A 151 12.41 -3.79 7.62
C PRO A 151 13.94 -3.71 7.46
N ASN A 152 14.51 -4.73 6.84
CA ASN A 152 15.33 -4.52 5.67
C ASN A 152 14.43 -3.81 4.64
N LEU A 153 13.90 -2.64 5.02
CA LEU A 153 13.86 -1.38 4.31
C LEU A 153 15.30 -1.11 3.89
N ASN A 154 15.83 -2.02 3.09
CA ASN A 154 16.52 -1.66 1.88
C ASN A 154 15.42 -1.00 0.99
N VAL A 155 14.88 0.13 1.46
CA VAL A 155 14.00 1.04 0.72
C VAL A 155 14.71 1.42 -0.56
N ASP A 156 16.03 1.45 -0.46
CA ASP A 156 16.93 1.63 -1.56
C ASP A 156 16.79 0.51 -2.59
N THR A 157 16.48 -0.76 -2.30
CA THR A 157 16.41 -1.77 -3.38
C THR A 157 15.23 -1.55 -4.31
N TRP A 158 14.02 -1.29 -3.80
CA TRP A 158 12.86 -1.08 -4.67
C TRP A 158 12.92 0.31 -5.33
N LEU A 159 13.42 1.32 -4.61
CA LEU A 159 13.65 2.67 -5.15
C LEU A 159 14.75 2.66 -6.22
N LEU A 160 15.89 2.01 -5.98
CA LEU A 160 16.99 1.85 -6.94
C LEU A 160 16.58 0.97 -8.11
N ALA A 161 15.78 -0.09 -7.89
CA ALA A 161 15.23 -0.89 -9.00
C ALA A 161 14.29 -0.04 -9.87
N SER A 162 13.51 0.85 -9.27
CA SER A 162 12.64 1.79 -10.01
C SER A 162 13.46 2.85 -10.77
N LEU A 163 14.52 3.40 -10.17
CA LEU A 163 15.41 4.37 -10.81
C LEU A 163 16.22 3.75 -11.95
N ARG A 164 16.71 2.52 -11.77
CA ARG A 164 17.47 1.78 -12.80
C ARG A 164 16.61 1.49 -14.03
N ARG A 165 15.30 1.23 -13.85
CA ARG A 165 14.36 1.00 -14.95
C ARG A 165 14.05 2.27 -15.75
N THR A 166 14.20 3.46 -15.16
CA THR A 166 13.96 4.74 -15.86
C THR A 166 15.20 5.33 -16.54
N ALA A 167 16.37 4.72 -16.33
CA ALA A 167 17.65 5.18 -16.92
C ALA A 167 18.05 4.41 -18.19
N GLN A 168 17.22 3.45 -18.63
CA GLN A 168 17.30 2.77 -19.93
C GLN A 168 16.25 3.38 -20.87
#